data_AF-A0A7Y0DPE2-F1
#
_entry.id   AF-A0A7Y0DPE2-F1
#
_cell.length_a   1.000
_cell.length_b   1.000
_cell.length_c   1.000
_cell.angle_alpha   90.00
_cell.angle_beta   90.00
_cell.angle_gamma   90.00
#
_symmetry.space_group_name_H-M   'P 1'
#
loop_
_entity.id
_entity.type
_entity.pdbx_description
1 polymer ?
#
loop_
_entity_poly.entity_id
_entity_poly.type
_entity_poly.pdbx_seq_one_letter_code
_entity_poly.pdbx_strand_id
1 'polypeptide(L)'
;MDNIKTTRVTLCADDYAQNEGIDLAVRQLLDMGRLSAVSCFSTSPRWQDAAAPALREHIGQADMGLHFNLTEGFAKTSMPGLHAVILRSLLRCINSTRLRQELQRQLNAFEAGFGQPPDFIDGHQHVHQLPGVRKIVLEVIQDRYPGHPVWVRNTVPADAQWRGKALILKYLGGSALAVDLQAARIASNNGFGGVYGFDQEDYAACFKIWLKVATEGMLIMCHPGTAPYPNDAIARQRVIEYHFFRSQQCGDMLDAAGVKLARLSQIAMAN
;
A
#
# COMPACT_ATOMS: atom_id res chain seq x y z
N MET A 1 -7.44 22.49 29.62
CA MET A 1 -7.36 22.20 28.18
C MET A 1 -6.86 20.78 28.09
N ASP A 2 -7.77 19.83 27.93
CA ASP A 2 -7.38 18.43 27.77
C ASP A 2 -6.53 18.33 26.51
N ASN A 3 -5.32 17.80 26.68
CA ASN A 3 -4.37 17.59 25.59
C ASN A 3 -4.97 16.47 24.72
N ILE A 4 -5.82 16.83 23.74
CA ILE A 4 -6.44 15.86 22.84
C ILE A 4 -5.29 15.10 22.18
N LYS A 5 -5.12 13.84 22.58
CA LYS A 5 -4.06 12.98 22.05
C LYS A 5 -4.33 12.79 20.57
N THR A 6 -3.49 13.40 19.73
CA THR A 6 -3.57 13.24 18.28
C THR A 6 -3.20 11.81 17.89
N THR A 7 -4.08 11.15 17.14
CA THR A 7 -3.84 9.79 16.64
C THR A 7 -3.06 9.85 15.32
N ARG A 8 -1.96 9.11 15.20
CA ARG A 8 -1.18 9.07 13.97
C ARG A 8 -1.62 7.91 13.08
N VAL A 9 -1.98 8.22 11.84
CA VAL A 9 -2.45 7.26 10.82
C VAL A 9 -1.59 7.41 9.58
N THR A 10 -1.33 6.31 8.88
CA THR A 10 -0.69 6.32 7.57
C THR A 10 -1.74 6.33 6.47
N LEU A 11 -1.63 7.27 5.53
CA LEU A 11 -2.42 7.25 4.30
C LEU A 11 -1.50 6.88 3.14
N CYS A 12 -1.73 5.71 2.56
CA CYS A 12 -0.88 5.12 1.53
C CYS A 12 -1.56 5.15 0.16
N ALA A 13 -0.90 5.77 -0.80
CA ALA A 13 -1.32 5.68 -2.21
C ALA A 13 -0.67 4.47 -2.88
N ASP A 14 -1.50 3.60 -3.46
CA ASP A 14 -1.05 2.41 -4.19
C ASP A 14 -0.93 2.69 -5.70
N ASP A 15 -0.30 1.77 -6.41
CA ASP A 15 -0.10 1.77 -7.87
C ASP A 15 0.79 2.88 -8.46
N TYR A 16 1.66 3.51 -7.68
CA TYR A 16 2.62 4.48 -8.21
C TYR A 16 3.51 3.84 -9.29
N ALA A 17 3.82 4.61 -10.34
CA ALA A 17 4.46 4.19 -11.59
C ALA A 17 3.60 3.37 -12.56
N GLN A 18 2.34 3.05 -12.25
CA GLN A 18 1.47 2.33 -13.20
C GLN A 18 1.17 3.17 -14.45
N ASN A 19 0.84 4.45 -14.28
CA ASN A 19 0.63 5.40 -15.38
C ASN A 19 0.86 6.86 -14.93
N GLU A 20 0.94 7.78 -15.89
CA GLU A 20 1.27 9.20 -15.65
C GLU A 20 0.25 9.93 -14.79
N GLY A 21 -1.03 9.57 -14.92
CA GLY A 21 -2.12 10.19 -14.16
C GLY A 21 -2.05 9.84 -12.67
N ILE A 22 -1.64 8.62 -12.33
CA ILE A 22 -1.39 8.20 -10.95
C ILE A 22 -0.15 8.92 -10.41
N ASP A 23 0.95 8.94 -11.17
CA ASP A 23 2.20 9.56 -10.72
C ASP A 23 2.02 11.05 -10.41
N LEU A 24 1.27 11.76 -11.26
CA LEU A 24 0.97 13.17 -11.06
C LEU A 24 0.09 13.39 -9.83
N ALA A 25 -0.94 12.56 -9.64
CA ALA A 25 -1.84 12.66 -8.50
C ALA A 25 -1.10 12.45 -7.18
N VAL A 26 -0.29 11.39 -7.10
CA VAL A 26 0.47 11.06 -5.90
C VAL A 26 1.46 12.16 -5.54
N ARG A 27 2.25 12.67 -6.49
CA ARG A 27 3.21 13.76 -6.20
C ARG A 27 2.52 15.02 -5.72
N GLN A 28 1.42 15.42 -6.35
CA GLN A 28 0.67 16.60 -5.90
C GLN A 28 0.09 16.41 -4.50
N LEU A 29 -0.38 15.20 -4.15
CA LEU A 29 -0.88 14.93 -2.80
C LEU A 29 0.26 14.86 -1.77
N LEU A 30 1.46 14.40 -2.15
CA LEU A 30 2.65 14.49 -1.30
C LEU A 30 3.05 15.95 -1.04
N ASP A 31 3.10 16.79 -2.09
CA ASP A 31 3.40 18.23 -1.98
C ASP A 31 2.43 18.95 -1.03
N MET A 32 1.18 18.48 -0.97
CA MET A 32 0.13 19.00 -0.08
C MET A 32 0.14 18.38 1.32
N GLY A 33 1.06 17.46 1.63
CA GLY A 33 1.09 16.73 2.90
C GLY A 33 -0.13 15.83 3.12
N ARG A 34 -0.77 15.38 2.05
CA ARG A 34 -1.99 14.54 2.06
C ARG A 34 -1.71 13.05 1.98
N LEU A 35 -0.46 12.64 1.84
CA LEU A 35 -0.02 11.24 1.85
C LEU A 35 1.15 11.08 2.81
N SER A 36 1.29 9.90 3.39
CA SER A 36 2.43 9.55 4.23
C SER A 36 3.06 8.19 3.92
N ALA A 37 2.54 7.50 2.90
CA ALA A 37 3.19 6.37 2.26
C ALA A 37 2.83 6.28 0.78
N VAL A 38 3.71 5.71 -0.03
CA VAL A 38 3.48 5.42 -1.46
C VAL A 38 4.00 4.03 -1.80
N SER A 39 3.14 3.22 -2.42
CA SER A 39 3.51 1.88 -2.88
C SER A 39 3.75 1.85 -4.39
N CYS A 40 4.93 1.38 -4.79
CA CYS A 40 5.46 1.61 -6.13
C CYS A 40 5.66 0.32 -6.94
N PHE A 41 5.25 0.35 -8.21
CA PHE A 41 5.59 -0.66 -9.20
C PHE A 41 7.00 -0.47 -9.76
N SER A 42 7.99 -1.07 -9.09
CA SER A 42 9.40 -0.91 -9.48
C SER A 42 9.79 -1.50 -10.83
N THR A 43 8.93 -2.33 -11.43
CA THR A 43 9.17 -2.91 -12.75
C THR A 43 8.31 -2.29 -13.83
N SER A 44 7.63 -1.19 -13.52
CA SER A 44 7.05 -0.32 -14.52
C SER A 44 8.14 0.16 -15.48
N PRO A 45 7.87 0.22 -16.80
CA PRO A 45 8.79 0.83 -17.76
C PRO A 45 9.16 2.27 -17.47
N ARG A 46 8.34 2.98 -16.68
CA ARG A 46 8.54 4.38 -16.32
C ARG A 46 9.30 4.56 -15.00
N TRP A 47 9.58 3.47 -14.28
CA TRP A 47 10.18 3.51 -12.96
C TRP A 47 11.56 4.19 -12.97
N GLN A 48 12.50 3.70 -13.78
CA GLN A 48 13.87 4.22 -13.80
C GLN A 48 13.97 5.65 -14.33
N ASP A 49 13.26 5.93 -15.43
CA ASP A 49 13.51 7.16 -16.20
C ASP A 49 12.69 8.35 -15.69
N ALA A 50 11.56 8.10 -14.99
CA ALA A 50 10.63 9.17 -14.63
C ALA A 50 10.08 9.05 -13.20
N ALA A 51 9.47 7.92 -12.84
CA ALA A 51 8.69 7.82 -11.61
C ALA A 51 9.58 7.83 -10.35
N ALA A 52 10.64 7.00 -10.30
CA ALA A 52 11.50 6.96 -9.14
C ALA A 52 12.30 8.27 -8.93
N PRO A 53 12.93 8.88 -9.96
CA PRO A 53 13.59 10.18 -9.79
C PRO A 53 12.67 11.26 -9.23
N ALA A 54 11.44 11.36 -9.72
CA ALA A 54 10.47 12.34 -9.24
C ALA A 54 9.99 12.06 -7.82
N LEU A 55 9.88 10.79 -7.42
CA LEU A 55 9.46 10.41 -6.06
C LEU A 55 10.56 10.65 -5.00
N ARG A 56 11.84 10.65 -5.39
CA ARG A 56 12.96 10.93 -4.48
C ARG A 56 12.91 12.33 -3.86
N GLU A 57 12.24 13.28 -4.52
CA GLU A 57 12.03 14.64 -4.01
C GLU A 57 11.23 14.65 -2.68
N HIS A 58 10.52 13.55 -2.38
CA HIS A 58 9.66 13.40 -1.19
C HIS A 58 10.25 12.48 -0.12
N ILE A 59 11.54 12.11 -0.22
CA ILE A 59 12.23 11.33 0.81
C ILE A 59 12.10 12.03 2.17
N GLY A 60 11.74 11.25 3.19
CA GLY A 60 11.54 11.74 4.56
C GLY A 60 10.14 12.32 4.84
N GLN A 61 9.34 12.60 3.80
CA GLN A 61 7.95 13.05 3.93
C GLN A 61 6.97 11.87 4.00
N ALA A 62 7.17 10.85 3.17
CA ALA A 62 6.39 9.62 3.14
C ALA A 62 7.30 8.38 3.15
N ASP A 63 6.76 7.24 3.59
CA ASP A 63 7.42 5.95 3.41
C ASP A 63 7.25 5.49 1.96
N MET A 64 8.34 5.03 1.32
CA MET A 64 8.32 4.59 -0.07
C MET A 64 8.51 3.07 -0.12
N GLY A 65 7.51 2.36 -0.63
CA GLY A 65 7.45 0.90 -0.56
C GLY A 65 7.39 0.23 -1.92
N LEU A 66 7.74 -1.06 -1.93
CA LEU A 66 7.52 -1.93 -3.07
C LEU A 66 6.07 -2.41 -3.10
N HIS A 67 5.38 -2.14 -4.21
CA HIS A 67 4.09 -2.74 -4.53
C HIS A 67 4.28 -4.09 -5.22
N PHE A 68 4.48 -5.15 -4.43
CA PHE A 68 4.86 -6.44 -4.99
C PHE A 68 3.79 -6.97 -5.97
N ASN A 69 4.20 -7.20 -7.20
CA ASN A 69 3.28 -7.43 -8.30
C ASN A 69 3.41 -8.84 -8.88
N LEU A 70 2.29 -9.51 -9.10
CA LEU A 70 2.23 -10.82 -9.78
C LEU A 70 1.17 -10.87 -10.89
N THR A 71 0.51 -9.76 -11.19
CA THR A 71 -0.72 -9.74 -12.02
C THR A 71 -0.76 -8.60 -13.03
N GLU A 72 -0.05 -7.49 -12.82
CA GLU A 72 0.05 -6.38 -13.76
C GLU A 72 1.26 -6.56 -14.70
N GLY A 73 1.04 -6.40 -16.01
CA GLY A 73 2.04 -6.57 -17.06
C GLY A 73 2.48 -5.28 -17.75
N PHE A 74 1.95 -4.14 -17.35
CA PHE A 74 2.17 -2.81 -17.92
C PHE A 74 2.00 -2.78 -19.45
N ALA A 75 1.02 -3.54 -19.96
CA ALA A 75 0.78 -3.80 -21.39
C ALA A 75 1.97 -4.39 -22.18
N LYS A 76 3.06 -4.79 -21.52
CA LYS A 76 4.28 -5.34 -22.13
C LYS A 76 4.48 -6.82 -21.90
N THR A 77 3.88 -7.37 -20.85
CA THR A 77 4.05 -8.77 -20.47
C THR A 77 2.69 -9.40 -20.18
N SER A 78 2.47 -10.60 -20.71
CA SER A 78 1.28 -11.37 -20.34
C SER A 78 1.46 -11.90 -18.92
N MET A 79 0.60 -11.45 -18.01
CA MET A 79 0.61 -11.84 -16.61
C MET A 79 -0.65 -12.66 -16.28
N PRO A 80 -0.55 -13.61 -15.34
CA PRO A 80 -1.73 -14.35 -14.89
C PRO A 80 -2.72 -13.40 -14.22
N GLY A 81 -4.01 -13.59 -14.46
CA GLY A 81 -5.05 -12.87 -13.71
C GLY A 81 -5.05 -13.24 -12.22
N LEU A 82 -5.60 -12.35 -11.39
CA LEU A 82 -5.64 -12.50 -9.93
C LEU A 82 -6.19 -13.86 -9.48
N HIS A 83 -7.30 -14.32 -10.08
CA HIS A 83 -7.90 -15.62 -9.73
C HIS A 83 -6.94 -16.79 -9.94
N ALA A 84 -6.13 -16.76 -11.00
CA ALA A 84 -5.14 -17.80 -11.25
C ALA A 84 -4.01 -17.77 -10.21
N VAL A 85 -3.56 -16.59 -9.79
CA VAL A 85 -2.55 -16.43 -8.73
C VAL A 85 -3.08 -16.94 -7.39
N ILE A 86 -4.30 -16.55 -7.02
CA ILE A 86 -4.97 -17.03 -5.80
C ILE A 86 -5.10 -18.54 -5.82
N LEU A 87 -5.63 -19.13 -6.89
CA LEU A 87 -5.83 -20.58 -6.99
C LEU A 87 -4.50 -21.34 -6.86
N ARG A 88 -3.46 -20.90 -7.58
CA ARG A 88 -2.12 -21.51 -7.49
C ARG A 88 -1.54 -21.41 -6.07
N SER A 89 -1.76 -20.29 -5.39
CA SER A 89 -1.34 -20.11 -4.00
C SER A 89 -2.06 -21.08 -3.05
N LEU A 90 -3.39 -21.14 -3.12
CA LEU A 90 -4.21 -22.00 -2.26
C LEU A 90 -3.89 -23.49 -2.46
N LEU A 91 -3.64 -23.90 -3.71
CA LEU A 91 -3.24 -25.26 -4.05
C LEU A 91 -1.75 -25.57 -3.76
N ARG A 92 -0.99 -24.60 -3.22
CA ARG A 92 0.46 -24.70 -2.97
C ARG A 92 1.28 -25.05 -4.21
N CYS A 93 0.80 -24.64 -5.39
CA CYS A 93 1.44 -24.86 -6.68
C CYS A 93 2.37 -23.69 -7.10
N ILE A 94 2.59 -22.70 -6.22
CA ILE A 94 3.54 -21.63 -6.50
C ILE A 94 4.97 -22.17 -6.34
N ASN A 95 5.76 -22.08 -7.40
CA ASN A 95 7.18 -22.40 -7.35
C ASN A 95 7.91 -21.34 -6.51
N SER A 96 8.35 -21.73 -5.32
CA SER A 96 9.01 -20.85 -4.34
C SER A 96 10.29 -20.22 -4.88
N THR A 97 11.08 -20.95 -5.66
CA THR A 97 12.31 -20.45 -6.28
C THR A 97 12.00 -19.32 -7.27
N ARG A 98 11.03 -19.52 -8.18
CA ARG A 98 10.63 -18.50 -9.14
C ARG A 98 10.02 -17.28 -8.45
N LEU A 99 9.22 -17.49 -7.41
CA LEU A 99 8.63 -16.40 -6.64
C LEU A 99 9.70 -15.56 -5.92
N ARG A 100 10.68 -16.22 -5.30
CA ARG A 100 11.83 -15.55 -4.66
C ARG A 100 12.63 -14.75 -5.69
N GLN A 101 12.92 -15.34 -6.86
CA GLN A 101 13.62 -14.65 -7.94
C GLN A 101 12.85 -13.43 -8.42
N GLU A 102 11.52 -13.54 -8.55
CA GLU A 102 10.68 -12.42 -8.98
C GLU A 102 10.63 -11.29 -7.93
N LEU A 103 10.47 -11.63 -6.65
CA LEU A 103 10.53 -10.62 -5.58
C LEU A 103 11.91 -9.94 -5.54
N GLN A 104 13.01 -10.70 -5.65
CA GLN A 104 14.34 -10.11 -5.71
C GLN A 104 14.54 -9.23 -6.95
N ARG A 105 13.99 -9.62 -8.11
CA ARG A 105 14.03 -8.81 -9.33
C ARG A 105 13.32 -7.47 -9.12
N GLN A 106 12.14 -7.48 -8.49
CA GLN A 106 11.40 -6.26 -8.18
C GLN A 106 12.10 -5.38 -7.13
N LEU A 107 12.72 -5.98 -6.09
CA LEU A 107 13.52 -5.23 -5.11
C LEU A 107 14.79 -4.64 -5.73
N ASN A 108 15.50 -5.39 -6.56
CA ASN A 108 16.65 -4.88 -7.32
C ASN A 108 16.25 -3.69 -8.19
N ALA A 109 15.12 -3.78 -8.90
CA ALA A 109 14.62 -2.68 -9.72
C ALA A 109 14.20 -1.47 -8.85
N PHE A 110 13.60 -1.72 -7.69
CA PHE A 110 13.23 -0.67 -6.74
C PHE A 110 14.48 0.09 -6.30
N GLU A 111 15.48 -0.61 -5.78
CA GLU A 111 16.73 -0.02 -5.29
C GLU A 111 17.53 0.67 -6.40
N ALA A 112 17.61 0.07 -7.59
CA ALA A 112 18.29 0.69 -8.71
C ALA A 112 17.61 2.01 -9.14
N GLY A 113 16.28 2.05 -9.11
CA GLY A 113 15.50 3.23 -9.47
C GLY A 113 15.39 4.28 -8.39
N PHE A 114 15.24 3.87 -7.14
CA PHE A 114 15.00 4.77 -6.02
C PHE A 114 16.28 5.14 -5.27
N GLY A 115 17.31 4.30 -5.33
CA GLY A 115 18.63 4.55 -4.72
C GLY A 115 18.78 4.09 -3.28
N GLN A 116 17.71 3.56 -2.66
CA GLN A 116 17.72 3.00 -1.31
C GLN A 116 16.75 1.82 -1.21
N PRO A 117 16.88 0.95 -0.18
CA PRO A 117 15.88 -0.07 0.10
C PRO A 117 14.48 0.53 0.30
N PRO A 118 13.41 -0.25 0.05
CA PRO A 118 12.05 0.21 0.35
C PRO A 118 11.85 0.31 1.87
N ASP A 119 11.12 1.32 2.31
CA ASP A 119 10.66 1.42 3.70
C ASP A 119 9.67 0.29 4.04
N PHE A 120 8.94 -0.21 3.02
CA PHE A 120 7.95 -1.27 3.21
C PHE A 120 7.68 -2.14 1.99
N ILE A 121 7.01 -3.27 2.23
CA ILE A 121 6.46 -4.13 1.18
C ILE A 121 4.96 -4.35 1.42
N ASP A 122 4.18 -4.20 0.36
CA ASP A 122 2.83 -4.75 0.26
C ASP A 122 2.69 -5.52 -1.06
N GLY A 123 1.47 -5.75 -1.54
CA GLY A 123 1.27 -6.40 -2.82
C GLY A 123 0.12 -5.80 -3.60
N HIS A 124 0.28 -5.70 -4.91
CA HIS A 124 -0.81 -5.36 -5.81
C HIS A 124 -1.91 -6.41 -5.71
N GLN A 125 -3.16 -5.96 -5.56
CA GLN A 125 -4.31 -6.82 -5.24
C GLN A 125 -4.08 -7.68 -3.98
N HIS A 126 -3.19 -7.22 -3.10
CA HIS A 126 -2.79 -7.85 -1.85
C HIS A 126 -2.25 -9.28 -2.01
N VAL A 127 -1.54 -9.58 -3.10
CA VAL A 127 -0.97 -10.92 -3.34
C VAL A 127 0.09 -11.33 -2.32
N HIS A 128 0.72 -10.36 -1.64
CA HIS A 128 1.80 -10.60 -0.67
C HIS A 128 1.37 -11.42 0.56
N GLN A 129 0.08 -11.38 0.93
CA GLN A 129 -0.45 -12.15 2.07
C GLN A 129 -0.77 -13.62 1.74
N LEU A 130 -0.79 -13.97 0.45
CA LEU A 130 -1.24 -15.28 0.00
C LEU A 130 -0.33 -16.41 0.52
N PRO A 131 -0.87 -17.62 0.77
CA PRO A 131 -0.08 -18.80 1.11
C PRO A 131 1.11 -19.04 0.18
N GLY A 132 2.26 -19.35 0.75
CA GLY A 132 3.52 -19.48 0.01
C GLY A 132 4.15 -18.13 -0.35
N VAL A 133 3.36 -17.13 -0.77
CA VAL A 133 3.87 -15.78 -1.08
C VAL A 133 4.38 -15.07 0.17
N ARG A 134 3.55 -14.99 1.22
CA ARG A 134 3.95 -14.31 2.47
C ARG A 134 5.23 -14.88 3.06
N LYS A 135 5.40 -16.20 3.03
CA LYS A 135 6.60 -16.88 3.54
C LYS A 135 7.86 -16.38 2.81
N ILE A 136 7.80 -16.32 1.48
CA ILE A 136 8.91 -15.82 0.66
C ILE A 136 9.18 -14.34 0.92
N VAL A 137 8.13 -13.52 1.08
CA VAL A 137 8.29 -12.09 1.42
C VAL A 137 9.07 -11.93 2.72
N LEU A 138 8.67 -12.62 3.79
CA LEU A 138 9.34 -12.51 5.09
C LEU A 138 10.78 -13.04 5.04
N GLU A 139 11.01 -14.20 4.40
CA GLU A 139 12.36 -14.76 4.23
C GLU A 139 13.27 -13.79 3.46
N VAL A 140 12.80 -13.22 2.36
CA VAL A 140 13.59 -12.28 1.56
C VAL A 140 13.90 -10.99 2.32
N ILE A 141 12.95 -10.46 3.11
CA ILE A 141 13.23 -9.28 3.95
C ILE A 141 14.35 -9.59 4.95
N GLN A 142 14.27 -10.72 5.65
CA GLN A 142 15.26 -11.12 6.65
C GLN A 142 16.64 -11.37 6.02
N ASP A 143 16.68 -12.01 4.85
CA ASP A 143 17.91 -12.34 4.14
C ASP A 143 18.57 -11.08 3.54
N ARG A 144 17.78 -10.19 2.94
CA ARG A 144 18.29 -9.06 2.13
C ARG A 144 18.56 -7.80 2.95
N TYR A 145 17.79 -7.57 4.01
CA TYR A 145 17.82 -6.32 4.77
C TYR A 145 18.15 -6.53 6.26
N PRO A 146 19.25 -7.25 6.61
CA PRO A 146 19.63 -7.41 8.01
C PRO A 146 19.95 -6.04 8.63
N GLY A 147 19.20 -5.67 9.66
CA GLY A 147 19.38 -4.39 10.38
C GLY A 147 18.77 -3.16 9.69
N HIS A 148 18.09 -3.32 8.55
CA HIS A 148 17.30 -2.25 7.94
C HIS A 148 15.80 -2.56 8.09
N PRO A 149 15.06 -1.77 8.88
CA PRO A 149 13.67 -2.09 9.22
C PRO A 149 12.74 -1.85 8.03
N VAL A 150 12.43 -2.92 7.29
CA VAL A 150 11.38 -2.92 6.25
C VAL A 150 10.09 -3.44 6.88
N TRP A 151 9.06 -2.59 6.95
CA TRP A 151 7.75 -3.03 7.45
C TRP A 151 6.91 -3.69 6.35
N VAL A 152 5.92 -4.49 6.73
CA VAL A 152 5.03 -5.16 5.76
C VAL A 152 3.59 -4.77 6.05
N ARG A 153 2.84 -4.42 5.00
CA ARG A 153 1.41 -4.10 5.15
C ARG A 153 0.64 -5.33 5.61
N ASN A 154 -0.09 -5.18 6.70
CA ASN A 154 -1.12 -6.10 7.15
C ASN A 154 -2.49 -5.60 6.67
N THR A 155 -3.33 -6.53 6.20
CA THR A 155 -4.67 -6.28 5.64
C THR A 155 -5.79 -6.64 6.60
N VAL A 156 -5.48 -7.04 7.84
CA VAL A 156 -6.50 -7.25 8.89
C VAL A 156 -7.25 -5.93 9.12
N PRO A 157 -8.58 -5.91 8.98
CA PRO A 157 -9.35 -4.68 9.06
C PRO A 157 -9.24 -4.05 10.45
N ALA A 158 -9.20 -2.71 10.50
CA ALA A 158 -9.18 -1.98 11.76
C ALA A 158 -10.45 -2.21 12.60
N ASP A 159 -11.58 -2.48 11.94
CA ASP A 159 -12.83 -2.86 12.60
C ASP A 159 -13.28 -4.27 12.15
N ALA A 160 -13.38 -5.18 13.11
CA ALA A 160 -13.85 -6.55 12.86
C ALA A 160 -15.32 -6.63 12.44
N GLN A 161 -16.10 -5.55 12.58
CA GLN A 161 -17.48 -5.46 12.13
C GLN A 161 -17.59 -5.17 10.63
N TRP A 162 -16.54 -4.67 9.98
CA TRP A 162 -16.57 -4.46 8.53
C TRP A 162 -16.76 -5.80 7.78
N ARG A 163 -17.59 -5.76 6.73
CA ARG A 163 -18.01 -6.93 5.94
C ARG A 163 -17.53 -6.79 4.49
N GLY A 164 -17.89 -7.76 3.64
CA GLY A 164 -17.56 -7.74 2.22
C GLY A 164 -16.07 -7.91 1.95
N LYS A 165 -15.49 -7.06 1.09
CA LYS A 165 -14.09 -7.16 0.65
C LYS A 165 -13.09 -7.12 1.81
N ALA A 166 -13.34 -6.34 2.86
CA ALA A 166 -12.46 -6.29 4.04
C ALA A 166 -12.35 -7.66 4.74
N LEU A 167 -13.46 -8.40 4.83
CA LEU A 167 -13.50 -9.73 5.41
C LEU A 167 -12.84 -10.76 4.49
N ILE A 168 -13.02 -10.63 3.17
CA ILE A 168 -12.33 -11.48 2.18
C ILE A 168 -10.82 -11.35 2.35
N LEU A 169 -10.27 -10.13 2.45
CA LEU A 169 -8.82 -9.94 2.63
C LEU A 169 -8.31 -10.56 3.93
N LYS A 170 -9.04 -10.36 5.04
CA LYS A 170 -8.70 -10.96 6.34
C LYS A 170 -8.52 -12.49 6.26
N TYR A 171 -9.43 -13.18 5.55
CA TYR A 171 -9.43 -14.64 5.44
C TYR A 171 -8.58 -15.17 4.27
N LEU A 172 -8.36 -14.36 3.23
CA LEU A 172 -7.53 -14.74 2.08
C LEU A 172 -6.04 -14.85 2.47
N GLY A 173 -5.61 -14.10 3.49
CA GLY A 173 -4.29 -14.30 4.08
C GLY A 173 -3.90 -13.30 5.17
N GLY A 174 -4.64 -12.22 5.37
CA GLY A 174 -4.30 -11.16 6.32
C GLY A 174 -4.06 -11.67 7.74
N SER A 175 -4.96 -12.52 8.27
CA SER A 175 -4.81 -13.06 9.63
C SER A 175 -3.57 -13.95 9.78
N ALA A 176 -3.26 -14.76 8.76
CA ALA A 176 -2.09 -15.63 8.78
C ALA A 176 -0.79 -14.81 8.64
N LEU A 177 -0.79 -13.80 7.77
CA LEU A 177 0.31 -12.84 7.65
C LEU A 177 0.56 -12.11 8.98
N ALA A 178 -0.49 -11.67 9.69
CA ALA A 178 -0.36 -11.00 10.99
C ALA A 178 0.38 -11.87 12.03
N VAL A 179 0.05 -13.16 12.09
CA VAL A 179 0.72 -14.13 12.98
C VAL A 179 2.19 -14.31 12.56
N ASP A 180 2.44 -14.50 11.27
CA ASP A 180 3.80 -14.71 10.75
C ASP A 180 4.69 -13.46 10.97
N LEU A 181 4.14 -12.25 10.82
CA LEU A 181 4.83 -10.98 11.09
C LEU A 181 5.24 -10.85 12.56
N GLN A 182 4.33 -11.17 13.48
CA GLN A 182 4.61 -11.16 14.92
C GLN A 182 5.71 -12.17 15.26
N ALA A 183 5.65 -13.39 14.72
CA ALA A 183 6.65 -14.43 14.94
C ALA A 183 8.03 -14.02 14.39
N ALA A 184 8.07 -13.37 13.22
CA ALA A 184 9.28 -12.89 12.59
C ALA A 184 9.81 -11.56 13.16
N ARG A 185 9.06 -10.91 14.06
CA ARG A 185 9.33 -9.55 14.58
C ARG A 185 9.51 -8.50 13.48
N ILE A 186 8.74 -8.61 12.42
CA ILE A 186 8.70 -7.63 11.33
C ILE A 186 7.56 -6.65 11.61
N ALA A 187 7.88 -5.35 11.57
CA ALA A 187 6.90 -4.29 11.83
C ALA A 187 5.76 -4.29 10.79
N SER A 188 4.57 -3.86 11.20
CA SER A 188 3.39 -3.74 10.35
C SER A 188 2.40 -2.71 10.90
N ASN A 189 1.42 -2.31 10.09
CA ASN A 189 0.37 -1.39 10.51
C ASN A 189 -0.62 -2.02 11.51
N ASN A 190 -1.16 -1.17 12.39
CA ASN A 190 -2.15 -1.54 13.40
C ASN A 190 -3.57 -1.32 12.86
N GLY A 191 -4.05 -2.28 12.09
CA GLY A 191 -5.35 -2.20 11.42
C GLY A 191 -5.28 -1.55 10.04
N PHE A 192 -6.22 -1.94 9.19
CA PHE A 192 -6.24 -1.58 7.77
C PHE A 192 -7.62 -1.03 7.36
N GLY A 193 -7.63 0.13 6.70
CA GLY A 193 -8.78 0.78 6.09
C GLY A 193 -8.56 1.07 4.60
N GLY A 194 -9.52 1.71 3.94
CA GLY A 194 -9.44 1.98 2.49
C GLY A 194 -9.99 0.86 1.60
N VAL A 195 -10.64 -0.15 2.19
CA VAL A 195 -11.21 -1.29 1.44
C VAL A 195 -12.70 -1.09 1.21
N TYR A 196 -13.10 -0.98 -0.06
CA TYR A 196 -14.49 -0.75 -0.46
C TYR A 196 -14.76 -1.20 -1.91
N GLY A 197 -15.96 -0.90 -2.43
CA GLY A 197 -16.41 -1.33 -3.76
C GLY A 197 -15.62 -0.76 -4.93
N PHE A 198 -14.98 0.40 -4.76
CA PHE A 198 -14.45 1.28 -5.83
C PHE A 198 -15.54 1.84 -6.77
N ASP A 199 -16.72 2.07 -6.21
CA ASP A 199 -17.95 2.46 -6.90
C ASP A 199 -18.72 3.55 -6.12
N GLN A 200 -18.00 4.41 -5.39
CA GLN A 200 -18.58 5.37 -4.44
C GLN A 200 -18.27 6.81 -4.85
N GLU A 201 -19.31 7.55 -5.22
CA GLU A 201 -19.21 8.98 -5.55
C GLU A 201 -18.95 9.83 -4.31
N ASP A 202 -19.63 9.54 -3.19
CA ASP A 202 -19.36 10.17 -1.90
C ASP A 202 -18.23 9.45 -1.16
N TYR A 203 -17.01 9.66 -1.65
CA TYR A 203 -15.82 9.09 -1.02
C TYR A 203 -15.57 9.65 0.39
N ALA A 204 -16.06 10.87 0.69
CA ALA A 204 -15.97 11.45 2.03
C ALA A 204 -16.74 10.60 3.06
N ALA A 205 -17.91 10.06 2.70
CA ALA A 205 -18.63 9.12 3.57
C ALA A 205 -17.82 7.85 3.88
N CYS A 206 -17.12 7.29 2.89
CA CYS A 206 -16.22 6.16 3.10
C CYS A 206 -15.07 6.53 4.05
N PHE A 207 -14.41 7.66 3.79
CA PHE A 207 -13.29 8.12 4.62
C PHE A 207 -13.70 8.37 6.07
N LYS A 208 -14.88 8.96 6.28
CA LYS A 208 -15.47 9.17 7.62
C LYS A 208 -15.64 7.88 8.40
N ILE A 209 -16.00 6.78 7.75
CA ILE A 209 -16.13 5.47 8.41
C ILE A 209 -14.78 4.99 8.93
N TRP A 210 -13.71 5.13 8.14
CA TRP A 210 -12.37 4.71 8.56
C TRP A 210 -11.81 5.60 9.68
N LEU A 211 -12.04 6.92 9.63
CA LEU A 211 -11.58 7.83 10.67
C LEU A 211 -12.22 7.58 12.05
N LYS A 212 -13.47 7.07 12.10
CA LYS A 212 -14.15 6.74 13.36
C LYS A 212 -13.44 5.68 14.20
N VAL A 213 -12.65 4.82 13.55
CA VAL A 213 -11.90 3.74 14.20
C VAL A 213 -10.39 3.96 14.12
N ALA A 214 -9.97 5.18 13.78
CA ALA A 214 -8.56 5.53 13.69
C ALA A 214 -7.85 5.22 15.01
N THR A 215 -6.77 4.44 14.90
CA THR A 215 -5.89 4.10 16.01
C THR A 215 -4.45 4.35 15.60
N GLU A 216 -3.58 4.45 16.60
CA GLU A 216 -2.16 4.72 16.41
C GLU A 216 -1.53 3.65 15.51
N GLY A 217 -0.91 4.09 14.41
CA GLY A 217 -0.28 3.20 13.42
C GLY A 217 -1.25 2.49 12.49
N MET A 218 -2.53 2.86 12.46
CA MET A 218 -3.47 2.38 11.44
C MET A 218 -3.03 2.85 10.05
N LEU A 219 -3.30 2.04 9.02
CA LEU A 219 -3.06 2.40 7.62
C LEU A 219 -4.37 2.44 6.84
N ILE A 220 -4.59 3.51 6.08
CA ILE A 220 -5.68 3.65 5.10
C ILE A 220 -5.06 3.65 3.71
N MET A 221 -5.59 2.79 2.83
CA MET A 221 -5.18 2.70 1.43
C MET A 221 -6.03 3.60 0.53
N CYS A 222 -5.43 4.21 -0.48
CA CYS A 222 -6.10 4.95 -1.54
C CYS A 222 -5.45 4.71 -2.93
N HIS A 223 -6.16 5.11 -3.99
CA HIS A 223 -5.76 4.94 -5.39
C HIS A 223 -5.97 6.23 -6.20
N PRO A 224 -5.37 7.37 -5.82
CA PRO A 224 -5.60 8.63 -6.51
C PRO A 224 -5.04 8.62 -7.93
N GLY A 225 -5.75 9.26 -8.87
CA GLY A 225 -5.31 9.46 -10.26
C GLY A 225 -5.96 10.69 -10.86
N THR A 226 -5.22 11.49 -11.64
CA THR A 226 -5.73 12.77 -12.15
C THR A 226 -6.74 12.62 -13.29
N ALA A 227 -6.76 11.49 -13.97
CA ALA A 227 -7.66 11.20 -15.08
C ALA A 227 -7.92 9.68 -15.18
N PRO A 228 -9.05 9.28 -15.80
CA PRO A 228 -9.29 7.87 -16.09
C PRO A 228 -8.24 7.33 -17.07
N TYR A 229 -7.67 6.16 -16.78
CA TYR A 229 -6.73 5.48 -17.66
C TYR A 229 -7.40 4.29 -18.38
N PRO A 230 -7.10 4.03 -19.67
CA PRO A 230 -7.68 2.89 -20.38
C PRO A 230 -7.38 1.55 -19.71
N ASN A 231 -8.36 0.64 -19.73
CA ASN A 231 -8.26 -0.72 -19.16
C ASN A 231 -8.01 -0.79 -17.64
N ASP A 232 -8.17 0.31 -16.92
CA ASP A 232 -8.17 0.34 -15.47
C ASP A 232 -9.60 0.17 -14.92
N ALA A 233 -9.81 -0.93 -14.19
CA ALA A 233 -11.12 -1.31 -13.67
C ALA A 233 -11.70 -0.28 -12.66
N ILE A 234 -10.85 0.55 -12.06
CA ILE A 234 -11.25 1.56 -11.07
C ILE A 234 -10.98 3.00 -11.56
N ALA A 235 -10.78 3.19 -12.86
CA ALA A 235 -10.36 4.47 -13.46
C ALA A 235 -11.19 5.68 -13.01
N ARG A 236 -12.53 5.53 -12.95
CA ARG A 236 -13.43 6.58 -12.48
C ARG A 236 -13.19 6.92 -11.01
N GLN A 237 -13.03 5.89 -10.19
CA GLN A 237 -12.87 6.05 -8.75
C GLN A 237 -11.55 6.74 -8.40
N ARG A 238 -10.48 6.48 -9.14
CA ARG A 238 -9.18 7.16 -8.91
C ARG A 238 -9.28 8.68 -8.94
N VAL A 239 -10.07 9.20 -9.88
CA VAL A 239 -10.32 10.64 -10.04
C VAL A 239 -11.11 11.20 -8.86
N ILE A 240 -12.11 10.45 -8.39
CA ILE A 240 -12.91 10.82 -7.20
C ILE A 240 -12.02 10.87 -5.96
N GLU A 241 -11.21 9.83 -5.72
CA GLU A 241 -10.28 9.79 -4.59
C GLU A 241 -9.30 10.97 -4.64
N TYR A 242 -8.68 11.22 -5.80
CA TYR A 242 -7.76 12.33 -5.99
C TYR A 242 -8.40 13.69 -5.66
N HIS A 243 -9.61 13.97 -6.18
CA HIS A 243 -10.31 15.21 -5.87
C HIS A 243 -10.66 15.34 -4.39
N PHE A 244 -11.09 14.26 -3.75
CA PHE A 244 -11.36 14.27 -2.32
C PHE A 244 -10.10 14.59 -1.51
N PHE A 245 -8.99 13.90 -1.72
CA PHE A 245 -7.77 14.12 -0.94
C PHE A 245 -7.14 15.51 -1.19
N ARG A 246 -7.33 16.08 -2.38
CA ARG A 246 -6.93 17.46 -2.70
C ARG A 246 -7.82 18.52 -2.06
N SER A 247 -9.04 18.17 -1.64
CA SER A 247 -10.01 19.14 -1.11
C SER A 247 -9.65 19.67 0.28
N GLN A 248 -10.24 20.82 0.63
CA GLN A 248 -10.22 21.32 2.01
C GLN A 248 -10.98 20.39 2.95
N GLN A 249 -12.08 19.79 2.48
CA GLN A 249 -12.91 18.85 3.25
C GLN A 249 -12.08 17.70 3.83
N CYS A 250 -11.12 17.14 3.09
CA CYS A 250 -10.23 16.09 3.61
C CYS A 250 -9.42 16.57 4.83
N GLY A 251 -8.87 17.80 4.77
CA GLY A 251 -8.16 18.40 5.90
C GLY A 251 -9.06 18.60 7.12
N ASP A 252 -10.22 19.22 6.90
CA ASP A 252 -11.19 19.48 7.97
C ASP A 252 -11.65 18.18 8.64
N MET A 253 -11.79 17.09 7.87
CA MET A 253 -12.16 15.77 8.40
C MET A 253 -11.06 15.15 9.26
N LEU A 254 -9.79 15.29 8.88
CA LEU A 254 -8.65 14.81 9.68
C LEU A 254 -8.57 15.59 11.00
N ASP A 255 -8.67 16.92 10.93
CA ASP A 255 -8.62 17.81 12.09
C ASP A 255 -9.79 17.52 13.05
N ALA A 256 -11.01 17.40 12.52
CA ALA A 256 -12.19 17.08 13.32
C ALA A 256 -12.13 15.68 13.97
N ALA A 257 -11.41 14.74 13.37
CA ALA A 257 -11.16 13.41 13.93
C ALA A 257 -9.97 13.37 14.90
N GLY A 258 -9.21 14.46 15.05
CA GLY A 258 -7.98 14.47 15.83
C GLY A 258 -6.88 13.55 15.26
N VAL A 259 -6.88 13.36 13.94
CA VAL A 259 -5.96 12.47 13.23
C VAL A 259 -4.88 13.28 12.52
N LYS A 260 -3.63 12.84 12.65
CA LYS A 260 -2.50 13.37 11.89
C LYS A 260 -1.91 12.30 11.00
N LEU A 261 -1.63 12.65 9.75
CA LEU A 261 -0.91 11.76 8.85
C LEU A 261 0.57 11.66 9.25
N ALA A 262 1.09 10.45 9.30
CA ALA A 262 2.49 10.20 9.62
C ALA A 262 3.01 8.94 8.92
N ARG A 263 4.34 8.89 8.77
CA ARG A 263 5.06 7.73 8.26
C ARG A 263 4.95 6.59 9.26
N LEU A 264 4.70 5.37 8.78
CA LEU A 264 4.60 4.23 9.68
C LEU A 264 5.97 3.87 10.24
N SER A 265 7.03 4.02 9.47
CA SER A 265 8.42 3.86 9.93
C SER A 265 8.72 4.73 11.17
N GLN A 266 8.20 5.96 11.22
CA GLN A 266 8.37 6.85 12.37
C GLN A 266 7.54 6.40 13.59
N ILE A 267 6.35 5.84 13.38
CA ILE A 267 5.47 5.36 14.47
C ILE A 267 6.03 4.04 15.03
N ALA A 268 6.44 3.12 14.16
CA ALA A 268 6.95 1.80 14.53
C ALA A 268 8.30 1.87 15.25
N MET A 269 9.15 2.86 14.93
CA MET A 269 10.42 3.10 15.64
C MET A 269 10.24 3.80 17.00
N ALA A 270 9.04 4.28 17.33
CA ALA A 270 8.74 4.98 18.58
C ALA A 270 8.16 4.06 19.69
N ASN A 271 7.91 2.78 19.38
CA ASN A 271 7.39 1.76 20.28
C ASN A 271 8.41 0.64 20.49
#